data_AF-A0A835TYR1-F1
#
_entry.id   AF-A0A835TYR1-F1
#
_cell.length_a   1.000
_cell.length_b   1.000
_cell.length_c   1.000
_cell.angle_alpha   90.00
_cell.angle_beta   90.00
_cell.angle_gamma   90.00
#
_symmetry.space_group_name_H-M   'P 1'
#
loop_
_entity.id
_entity.type
_entity.pdbx_description
1 polymer ?
#
loop_
_entity_poly.entity_id
_entity_poly.type
_entity_poly.pdbx_seq_one_letter_code
_entity_poly.pdbx_strand_id
1 'polypeptide(L)'
;LSQEKILKIMSMVKNKEVSIEGALHLAQKEVCAEKDPQDSLTGSQFNFIIYKYKHYRWQKRILQLDFNTRTIFNIEKGIIKKQFPFSQVKGCEDAERRRFSIVFHGRQDYELEAVSLDDKRKIIYLLSRVIQSNSYKRPVESCPGRPAGCDVIHEGLLDLQQNTSTSTEWVKCLAQLREGELALYGLGTAPATATIPLAAGNVGVSRDSGCSTFSLHTRDHHY
;
A
#
# COMPACT_ATOMS: atom_id res chain seq x y z
N LEU A 1 -6.73 17.92 -25.94
CA LEU A 1 -6.27 17.46 -27.27
C LEU A 1 -5.77 18.64 -28.05
N SER A 2 -4.47 18.67 -28.37
CA SER A 2 -3.91 19.65 -29.33
C SER A 2 -4.55 19.53 -30.72
N GLN A 3 -4.67 20.65 -31.45
CA GLN A 3 -5.23 20.70 -32.81
C GLN A 3 -4.51 19.75 -33.79
N GLU A 4 -3.19 19.60 -33.67
CA GLU A 4 -2.39 18.70 -34.51
C GLU A 4 -2.78 17.23 -34.33
N LYS A 5 -3.08 16.81 -33.09
CA LYS A 5 -3.46 15.44 -32.77
C LYS A 5 -4.86 15.10 -33.29
N ILE A 6 -5.78 16.07 -33.20
CA ILE A 6 -7.12 15.96 -33.76
C ILE A 6 -7.05 15.76 -35.28
N LEU A 7 -6.23 16.54 -35.97
CA LEU A 7 -5.99 16.41 -37.41
C LEU A 7 -5.37 15.04 -37.76
N LYS A 8 -4.44 14.55 -36.94
CA LYS A 8 -3.82 13.22 -37.12
C LYS A 8 -4.86 12.09 -37.02
N ILE A 9 -5.71 12.09 -35.99
CA ILE A 9 -6.76 11.08 -35.81
C ILE A 9 -7.76 11.12 -36.97
N MET A 10 -8.18 12.32 -37.41
CA MET A 10 -9.06 12.47 -38.56
C MET A 10 -8.42 11.98 -39.87
N SER A 11 -7.13 12.22 -40.06
CA SER A 11 -6.38 11.71 -41.22
C SER A 11 -6.36 10.19 -41.27
N MET A 12 -6.14 9.53 -40.13
CA MET A 12 -6.15 8.06 -40.04
C MET A 12 -7.53 7.45 -40.38
N VAL A 13 -8.62 8.11 -39.98
CA VAL A 13 -9.99 7.71 -40.37
C VAL A 13 -10.21 7.90 -41.87
N LYS A 14 -9.77 9.05 -42.40
CA LYS A 14 -9.88 9.38 -43.84
C LYS A 14 -9.12 8.37 -44.70
N ASN A 15 -7.97 7.90 -44.23
CA ASN A 15 -7.15 6.89 -44.91
C ASN A 15 -7.61 5.44 -44.66
N LYS A 16 -8.70 5.23 -43.91
CA LYS A 16 -9.21 3.91 -43.49
C LYS A 16 -8.22 3.08 -42.68
N GLU A 17 -7.21 3.72 -42.08
CA GLU A 17 -6.25 3.07 -41.19
C GLU A 17 -6.90 2.70 -39.85
N VAL A 18 -7.93 3.45 -39.45
CA VAL A 18 -8.69 3.25 -38.21
C VAL A 18 -10.18 3.42 -38.47
N SER A 19 -11.00 2.57 -37.85
CA SER A 19 -12.46 2.70 -37.89
C SER A 19 -12.93 3.92 -37.10
N ILE A 20 -14.16 4.37 -37.35
CA ILE A 20 -14.77 5.49 -36.61
C ILE A 20 -14.77 5.19 -35.09
N GLU A 21 -15.08 3.94 -34.71
CA GLU A 21 -15.06 3.50 -33.32
C GLU A 21 -13.64 3.45 -32.73
N GLY A 22 -12.66 2.99 -33.52
CA GLY A 22 -11.26 3.01 -33.12
C GLY A 22 -10.73 4.43 -32.92
N ALA A 23 -11.18 5.39 -33.72
CA ALA A 23 -10.81 6.79 -33.60
C ALA A 23 -11.44 7.46 -32.37
N LEU A 24 -12.68 7.09 -32.01
CA LEU A 24 -13.29 7.49 -30.74
C LEU A 24 -12.48 6.98 -29.55
N HIS A 25 -12.04 5.73 -29.58
CA HIS A 25 -11.20 5.17 -28.53
C HIS A 25 -9.82 5.86 -28.45
N LEU A 26 -9.19 6.18 -29.58
CA LEU A 26 -7.93 6.94 -29.63
C LEU A 26 -8.10 8.36 -29.08
N ALA A 27 -9.18 9.05 -29.45
CA ALA A 27 -9.49 10.38 -28.92
C ALA A 27 -9.73 10.34 -27.42
N GLN A 28 -10.48 9.36 -26.90
CA GLN A 28 -10.68 9.18 -25.46
C GLN A 28 -9.38 8.89 -24.71
N LYS A 29 -8.50 8.05 -25.27
CA LYS A 29 -7.17 7.78 -24.73
C LYS A 29 -6.30 9.04 -24.66
N GLU A 30 -6.36 9.89 -25.68
CA GLU A 30 -5.65 11.19 -25.70
C GLU A 30 -6.28 12.25 -24.78
N VAL A 31 -7.60 12.24 -24.54
CA VAL A 31 -8.23 13.07 -23.50
C VAL A 31 -7.73 12.67 -22.11
N CYS A 32 -7.53 11.37 -21.87
CA CYS A 32 -6.93 10.87 -20.63
C CYS A 32 -5.43 11.18 -20.52
N ALA A 33 -4.70 11.19 -21.64
CA ALA A 33 -3.27 11.55 -21.67
C ALA A 33 -3.01 13.06 -21.58
N GLU A 34 -3.88 13.92 -22.13
CA GLU A 34 -3.73 15.38 -22.02
C GLU A 34 -4.38 16.01 -20.78
N LYS A 35 -5.01 15.19 -19.94
CA LYS A 35 -5.22 15.52 -18.53
C LYS A 35 -4.25 14.75 -17.64
N ASP A 36 -3.03 14.55 -18.10
CA ASP A 36 -1.96 14.20 -17.20
C ASP A 36 -1.67 15.41 -16.29
N PRO A 37 -1.87 15.32 -14.96
CA PRO A 37 -1.17 16.20 -14.02
C PRO A 37 0.33 15.85 -13.95
N GLN A 38 0.94 15.36 -15.05
CA GLN A 38 2.31 14.84 -15.07
C GLN A 38 3.38 15.91 -14.88
N ASP A 39 3.11 17.18 -15.14
CA ASP A 39 4.15 18.22 -15.03
C ASP A 39 4.36 18.77 -13.60
N SER A 40 3.80 18.14 -12.55
CA SER A 40 4.01 18.62 -11.17
C SER A 40 4.22 17.56 -10.10
N LEU A 41 4.19 16.26 -10.43
CA LEU A 41 4.32 15.18 -9.45
C LEU A 41 5.74 14.60 -9.40
N THR A 42 6.76 15.47 -9.42
CA THR A 42 8.18 15.10 -9.19
C THR A 42 8.49 14.85 -7.70
N GLY A 43 7.50 15.04 -6.82
CA GLY A 43 7.63 14.74 -5.40
C GLY A 43 7.68 13.24 -5.14
N SER A 44 8.59 12.81 -4.27
CA SER A 44 8.57 11.47 -3.70
C SER A 44 7.52 11.32 -2.60
N GLN A 45 6.96 12.42 -2.11
CA GLN A 45 6.00 12.46 -1.02
C GLN A 45 4.85 13.41 -1.34
N PHE A 46 3.62 12.96 -1.10
CA PHE A 46 2.41 13.73 -1.33
C PHE A 46 1.57 13.78 -0.08
N ASN A 47 1.16 14.98 0.32
CA ASN A 47 0.38 15.21 1.54
C ASN A 47 -0.99 15.77 1.17
N PHE A 48 -2.04 15.12 1.65
CA PHE A 48 -3.41 15.55 1.43
C PHE A 48 -4.13 15.75 2.75
N ILE A 49 -4.85 16.85 2.87
CA ILE A 49 -5.80 16.99 3.96
C ILE A 49 -7.03 16.15 3.62
N ILE A 50 -7.41 15.26 4.53
CA ILE A 50 -8.61 14.44 4.39
C ILE A 50 -9.40 14.45 5.69
N TYR A 51 -10.63 13.97 5.63
CA TYR A 51 -11.44 13.68 6.80
C TYR A 51 -11.60 12.17 6.93
N LYS A 52 -11.35 11.66 8.13
CA LYS A 52 -11.63 10.26 8.48
C LYS A 52 -12.87 10.21 9.36
N TYR A 53 -13.81 9.33 9.02
CA TYR A 53 -14.98 9.09 9.85
C TYR A 53 -14.59 8.30 11.11
N LYS A 54 -14.92 8.81 12.30
CA LYS A 54 -14.69 8.15 13.60
C LYS A 54 -15.76 8.55 14.60
N HIS A 55 -16.39 7.57 15.27
CA HIS A 55 -17.41 7.77 16.32
C HIS A 55 -18.37 8.94 15.99
N TYR A 56 -19.07 8.82 14.86
CA TYR A 56 -20.09 9.77 14.40
C TYR A 56 -19.60 11.15 13.93
N ARG A 57 -18.28 11.40 13.87
CA ARG A 57 -17.72 12.68 13.39
C ARG A 57 -16.59 12.49 12.39
N TRP A 58 -16.52 13.40 11.43
CA TRP A 58 -15.42 13.54 10.49
C TRP A 58 -14.25 14.26 11.16
N GLN A 59 -13.10 13.62 11.24
CA GLN A 59 -11.91 14.16 11.88
C GLN A 59 -10.86 14.48 10.82
N LYS A 60 -10.38 15.74 10.80
CA LYS A 60 -9.33 16.19 9.89
C LYS A 60 -8.03 15.43 10.14
N ARG A 61 -7.38 14.97 9.07
CA ARG A 61 -6.09 14.25 9.06
C ARG A 61 -5.26 14.70 7.87
N ILE A 62 -3.98 14.37 7.91
CA ILE A 62 -3.12 14.36 6.74
C ILE A 62 -2.97 12.91 6.30
N LEU A 63 -3.29 12.64 5.04
CA LEU A 63 -2.95 11.41 4.33
C LEU A 63 -1.67 11.68 3.55
N GLN A 64 -0.60 11.04 3.96
CA GLN A 64 0.69 11.15 3.31
C GLN A 64 0.97 9.89 2.50
N LEU A 65 1.25 10.03 1.21
CA LEU A 65 1.75 8.95 0.37
C LEU A 65 3.23 9.20 0.14
N ASP A 66 4.08 8.36 0.72
CA ASP A 66 5.53 8.44 0.57
C ASP A 66 6.02 7.28 -0.31
N PHE A 67 6.50 7.62 -1.50
CA PHE A 67 7.03 6.68 -2.48
C PHE A 67 8.48 6.28 -2.20
N ASN A 68 9.23 7.03 -1.39
CA ASN A 68 10.58 6.63 -0.96
C ASN A 68 10.50 5.47 0.02
N THR A 69 9.68 5.62 1.06
CA THR A 69 9.45 4.59 2.08
C THR A 69 8.35 3.61 1.69
N ARG A 70 7.67 3.83 0.55
CA ARG A 70 6.57 3.01 0.03
C ARG A 70 5.47 2.77 1.07
N THR A 71 5.10 3.84 1.77
CA THR A 71 4.18 3.78 2.92
C THR A 71 3.17 4.93 2.87
N ILE A 72 1.92 4.63 3.23
CA ILE A 72 0.85 5.59 3.46
C ILE A 72 0.77 5.89 4.95
N PHE A 73 0.81 7.16 5.34
CA PHE A 73 0.63 7.58 6.74
C PHE A 73 -0.68 8.32 6.94
N ASN A 74 -1.34 8.03 8.06
CA ASN A 74 -2.43 8.83 8.59
C ASN A 74 -1.93 9.63 9.78
N ILE A 75 -1.88 10.95 9.63
CA ILE A 75 -1.32 11.86 10.62
C ILE A 75 -2.44 12.73 11.20
N GLU A 76 -2.50 12.79 12.53
CA GLU A 76 -3.41 13.64 13.28
C GLU A 76 -2.59 14.61 14.13
N LYS A 77 -2.76 15.92 13.92
CA LYS A 77 -2.09 16.95 14.74
C LYS A 77 -0.58 16.72 14.86
N GLY A 78 0.07 16.31 13.78
CA GLY A 78 1.51 16.00 13.73
C GLY A 78 1.91 14.60 14.22
N ILE A 79 0.98 13.81 14.75
CA ILE A 79 1.24 12.46 15.27
C ILE A 79 0.76 11.41 14.25
N ILE A 80 1.64 10.48 13.86
CA ILE A 80 1.28 9.33 13.03
C ILE A 80 0.35 8.41 13.84
N LYS A 81 -0.90 8.26 13.38
CA LYS A 81 -1.92 7.39 14.00
C LYS A 81 -1.95 6.00 13.38
N LYS A 82 -1.73 5.91 12.07
CA LYS A 82 -1.67 4.66 11.31
C LYS A 82 -0.64 4.77 10.19
N GLN A 83 -0.03 3.66 9.85
CA GLN A 83 0.84 3.49 8.70
C GLN A 83 0.38 2.25 7.91
N PHE A 84 0.48 2.32 6.60
CA PHE A 84 0.09 1.25 5.69
C PHE A 84 1.14 1.10 4.59
N PRO A 85 1.89 -0.01 4.54
CA PRO A 85 2.76 -0.30 3.42
C PRO A 85 1.98 -0.34 2.11
N PHE A 86 2.63 0.10 1.04
CA PHE A 86 2.08 0.01 -0.30
C PHE A 86 1.72 -1.42 -0.68
N SER A 87 2.51 -2.41 -0.26
CA SER A 87 2.25 -3.84 -0.52
C SER A 87 0.89 -4.33 0.01
N GLN A 88 0.34 -3.67 1.02
CA GLN A 88 -0.97 -4.03 1.57
C GLN A 88 -2.14 -3.44 0.77
N VAL A 89 -1.88 -2.44 -0.08
CA VAL A 89 -2.92 -1.75 -0.87
C VAL A 89 -3.36 -2.68 -2.01
N LYS A 90 -4.59 -3.17 -1.90
CA LYS A 90 -5.25 -4.02 -2.90
C LYS A 90 -5.95 -3.17 -3.97
N GLY A 91 -6.58 -2.07 -3.55
CA GLY A 91 -7.46 -1.30 -4.42
C GLY A 91 -7.82 0.06 -3.83
N CYS A 92 -8.55 0.84 -4.62
CA CYS A 92 -9.16 2.08 -4.19
C CYS A 92 -10.57 2.13 -4.77
N GLU A 93 -11.58 2.34 -3.94
CA GLU A 93 -12.97 2.49 -4.41
C GLU A 93 -13.36 3.95 -4.45
N ASP A 94 -13.88 4.36 -5.59
CA ASP A 94 -14.45 5.68 -5.80
C ASP A 94 -15.91 5.69 -5.31
N ALA A 95 -16.17 6.40 -4.21
CA ALA A 95 -17.51 6.58 -3.66
C ALA A 95 -18.10 7.94 -4.05
N GLU A 96 -19.40 8.16 -3.82
CA GLU A 96 -20.03 9.42 -4.22
C GLU A 96 -19.37 10.68 -3.60
N ARG A 97 -19.43 11.79 -4.35
CA ARG A 97 -18.91 13.10 -3.96
C ARG A 97 -17.38 13.05 -3.75
N ARG A 98 -16.91 13.47 -2.57
CA ARG A 98 -15.49 13.51 -2.20
C ARG A 98 -15.04 12.28 -1.40
N ARG A 99 -15.93 11.32 -1.19
CA ARG A 99 -15.64 10.09 -0.45
C ARG A 99 -14.90 9.10 -1.33
N PHE A 100 -14.03 8.31 -0.71
CA PHE A 100 -13.32 7.20 -1.32
C PHE A 100 -12.86 6.24 -0.21
N SER A 101 -12.56 4.99 -0.57
CA SER A 101 -12.00 4.01 0.37
C SER A 101 -10.69 3.45 -0.18
N ILE A 102 -9.74 3.19 0.72
CA ILE A 102 -8.54 2.43 0.38
C ILE A 102 -8.77 0.98 0.84
N VAL A 103 -8.68 0.05 -0.10
CA VAL A 103 -8.91 -1.38 0.12
C VAL A 103 -7.59 -2.06 0.40
N PHE A 104 -7.52 -2.84 1.47
CA PHE A 104 -6.31 -3.51 1.92
C PHE A 104 -6.43 -5.05 1.89
N HIS A 105 -5.29 -5.73 1.77
CA HIS A 105 -5.24 -7.17 2.01
C HIS A 105 -5.39 -7.50 3.51
N GLY A 106 -6.39 -8.30 3.85
CA GLY A 106 -6.59 -8.83 5.21
C GLY A 106 -6.99 -7.79 6.27
N ARG A 107 -7.47 -6.62 5.86
CA ARG A 107 -7.92 -5.54 6.77
C ARG A 107 -9.18 -4.87 6.21
N GLN A 108 -9.94 -4.20 7.09
CA GLN A 108 -11.11 -3.43 6.69
C GLN A 108 -10.73 -2.23 5.83
N ASP A 109 -11.61 -1.88 4.90
CA ASP A 109 -11.47 -0.72 4.03
C ASP A 109 -11.38 0.58 4.83
N TYR A 110 -10.54 1.48 4.34
CA TYR A 110 -10.23 2.71 5.02
C TYR A 110 -10.96 3.87 4.36
N GLU A 111 -12.16 4.15 4.84
CA GLU A 111 -13.02 5.22 4.34
C GLU A 111 -12.50 6.61 4.71
N LEU A 112 -12.45 7.49 3.70
CA LEU A 112 -11.95 8.86 3.78
C LEU A 112 -12.81 9.79 2.93
N GLU A 113 -12.79 11.08 3.28
CA GLU A 113 -13.33 12.16 2.45
C GLU A 113 -12.22 13.17 2.13
N ALA A 114 -12.01 13.47 0.85
CA ALA A 114 -11.08 14.51 0.43
C ALA A 114 -11.65 15.91 0.69
N VAL A 115 -10.77 16.92 0.82
CA VAL A 115 -11.20 18.33 0.96
C VAL A 115 -11.87 18.83 -0.33
N SER A 116 -11.35 18.41 -1.48
CA SER A 116 -11.85 18.79 -2.81
C SER A 116 -11.98 17.57 -3.74
N LEU A 117 -12.76 17.72 -4.81
CA LEU A 117 -12.83 16.70 -5.86
C LEU A 117 -11.49 16.54 -6.59
N ASP A 118 -10.71 17.61 -6.71
CA ASP A 118 -9.39 17.55 -7.34
C ASP A 118 -8.37 16.82 -6.47
N ASP A 119 -8.39 17.03 -5.15
CA ASP A 119 -7.58 16.24 -4.22
C ASP A 119 -7.97 14.77 -4.30
N LYS A 120 -9.26 14.45 -4.32
CA LYS A 120 -9.73 13.07 -4.52
C LYS A 120 -9.16 12.45 -5.79
N ARG A 121 -9.27 13.14 -6.93
CA ARG A 121 -8.71 12.66 -8.21
C ARG A 121 -7.22 12.41 -8.13
N LYS A 122 -6.46 13.33 -7.52
CA LYS A 122 -5.00 13.19 -7.32
C LYS A 122 -4.67 12.00 -6.43
N ILE A 123 -5.39 11.82 -5.32
CA ILE A 123 -5.19 10.69 -4.40
C ILE A 123 -5.47 9.37 -5.13
N ILE A 124 -6.61 9.25 -5.83
CA ILE A 124 -6.98 8.05 -6.59
C ILE A 124 -5.95 7.73 -7.67
N TYR A 125 -5.44 8.76 -8.38
CA TYR A 125 -4.40 8.60 -9.37
C TYR A 125 -3.09 8.05 -8.75
N LEU A 126 -2.65 8.62 -7.63
CA LEU A 126 -1.45 8.14 -6.93
C LEU A 126 -1.62 6.71 -6.41
N LEU A 127 -2.79 6.38 -5.84
CA LEU A 127 -3.10 5.03 -5.39
C LEU A 127 -3.13 4.02 -6.54
N SER A 128 -3.66 4.41 -7.71
CA SER A 128 -3.62 3.58 -8.92
C SER A 128 -2.18 3.23 -9.32
N ARG A 129 -1.24 4.19 -9.21
CA ARG A 129 0.19 3.92 -9.46
C ARG A 129 0.77 2.96 -8.43
N VAL A 130 0.39 3.09 -7.16
CA VAL A 130 0.80 2.16 -6.10
C VAL A 130 0.32 0.74 -6.43
N ILE A 131 -0.96 0.56 -6.74
CA ILE A 131 -1.57 -0.73 -7.07
C ILE A 131 -0.92 -1.37 -8.31
N GLN A 132 -0.68 -0.58 -9.35
CA GLN A 132 0.04 -1.05 -10.54
C GLN A 132 1.46 -1.49 -10.18
N SER A 133 2.19 -0.71 -9.40
CA SER A 133 3.55 -1.05 -8.98
C SER A 133 3.64 -2.32 -8.15
N ASN A 134 2.60 -2.65 -7.38
CA ASN A 134 2.49 -3.92 -6.65
C ASN A 134 2.29 -5.11 -7.59
N SER A 135 1.55 -4.92 -8.69
CA SER A 135 1.21 -5.98 -9.65
C SER A 135 2.41 -6.45 -10.49
N TYR A 136 3.38 -5.56 -10.75
CA TYR A 136 4.61 -5.89 -11.50
C TYR A 136 5.65 -6.66 -10.67
N LYS A 137 5.39 -6.99 -9.40
CA LYS A 137 6.25 -7.85 -8.56
C LYS A 137 5.88 -9.34 -8.62
N ARG A 138 5.53 -9.86 -9.80
CA ARG A 138 5.47 -11.32 -10.04
C ARG A 138 6.86 -11.78 -10.52
N PRO A 139 7.39 -12.96 -10.11
CA PRO A 139 8.82 -13.24 -10.16
C PRO A 139 9.32 -13.31 -11.60
N VAL A 140 10.08 -12.30 -12.01
CA VAL A 140 11.04 -12.45 -13.10
C VAL A 140 12.40 -12.53 -12.44
N GLU A 141 12.98 -13.72 -12.56
CA GLU A 141 14.35 -14.13 -12.29
C GLU A 141 15.26 -13.06 -11.67
N SER A 142 15.65 -13.34 -10.43
CA SER A 142 16.61 -12.60 -9.64
C SER A 142 17.94 -12.39 -10.38
N CYS A 143 18.15 -11.21 -10.96
CA CYS A 143 19.50 -10.74 -11.28
C CYS A 143 20.23 -10.40 -9.96
N PRO A 144 21.45 -10.91 -9.73
CA PRO A 144 22.19 -10.62 -8.51
C PRO A 144 22.76 -9.20 -8.61
N GLY A 145 22.34 -8.29 -7.72
CA GLY A 145 22.93 -6.95 -7.65
C GLY A 145 22.03 -5.81 -7.21
N ARG A 146 20.77 -6.05 -6.81
CA ARG A 146 19.92 -4.99 -6.26
C ARG A 146 19.79 -5.13 -4.73
N PRO A 147 19.96 -4.04 -3.94
CA PRO A 147 19.76 -4.11 -2.50
C PRO A 147 18.33 -4.58 -2.21
N ALA A 148 18.20 -5.54 -1.30
CA ALA A 148 16.99 -6.27 -0.95
C ALA A 148 15.74 -5.35 -0.99
N GLY A 149 14.99 -5.45 -2.08
CA GLY A 149 13.72 -4.77 -2.20
C GLY A 149 12.78 -5.30 -1.12
N CYS A 150 11.97 -4.43 -0.50
CA CYS A 150 11.05 -4.84 0.55
C CYS A 150 10.12 -5.98 0.07
N ASP A 151 10.45 -7.20 0.50
CA ASP A 151 9.72 -8.45 0.30
C ASP A 151 8.75 -8.74 1.46
N VAL A 152 8.36 -7.70 2.20
CA VAL A 152 7.47 -7.80 3.37
C VAL A 152 6.01 -7.90 2.90
N ILE A 153 5.45 -9.11 3.05
CA ILE A 153 4.06 -9.48 2.80
C ILE A 153 3.13 -8.82 3.81
N HIS A 154 3.52 -8.80 5.08
CA HIS A 154 2.74 -8.21 6.15
C HIS A 154 3.63 -7.60 7.23
N GLU A 155 3.22 -6.45 7.76
CA GLU A 155 3.87 -5.87 8.93
C GLU A 155 2.84 -5.40 9.96
N GLY A 156 3.21 -5.50 11.23
CA GLY A 156 2.38 -5.08 12.35
C GLY A 156 3.15 -5.06 13.65
N LEU A 157 2.62 -4.35 14.64
CA LEU A 157 3.11 -4.42 16.01
C LEU A 157 2.45 -5.58 16.72
N LEU A 158 3.25 -6.42 17.36
CA LEU A 158 2.83 -7.54 18.18
C LEU A 158 3.43 -7.42 19.57
N ASP A 159 2.75 -7.97 20.58
CA ASP A 159 3.34 -8.22 21.89
C ASP A 159 3.91 -9.64 21.87
N LEU A 160 5.24 -9.77 21.96
CA LEU A 160 5.94 -11.05 22.02
C LEU A 160 6.11 -11.46 23.49
N GLN A 161 5.70 -12.68 23.82
CA GLN A 161 5.95 -13.24 25.13
C GLN A 161 7.40 -13.72 25.22
N GLN A 162 8.19 -13.12 26.11
CA GLN A 162 9.55 -13.56 26.40
C GLN A 162 9.60 -14.19 27.79
N ASN A 163 10.04 -15.45 27.84
CA ASN A 163 10.26 -16.15 29.09
C ASN A 163 11.72 -15.95 29.51
N THR A 164 11.94 -15.19 30.58
CA THR A 164 13.25 -15.14 31.25
C THR A 164 13.28 -16.17 32.37
N SER A 165 14.47 -16.50 32.88
CA SER A 165 14.65 -17.46 33.98
C SER A 165 13.89 -17.10 35.26
N THR A 166 13.39 -15.87 35.40
CA THR A 166 12.76 -15.35 36.62
C THR A 166 11.38 -14.73 36.40
N SER A 167 10.94 -14.48 35.16
CA SER A 167 9.63 -13.86 34.87
C SER A 167 9.23 -14.02 33.39
N THR A 168 7.92 -14.03 33.13
CA THR A 168 7.34 -13.94 31.79
C THR A 168 6.92 -12.50 31.51
N GLU A 169 7.51 -11.87 30.51
CA GLU A 169 7.22 -10.48 30.13
C GLU A 169 6.69 -10.40 28.68
N TRP A 170 5.78 -9.46 28.44
CA TRP A 170 5.26 -9.16 27.10
C TRP A 170 5.95 -7.92 26.55
N VAL A 171 6.69 -8.09 25.46
CA VAL A 171 7.49 -7.03 24.85
C VAL A 171 6.94 -6.66 23.49
N LYS A 172 6.66 -5.37 23.28
CA LYS A 172 6.24 -4.85 21.97
C LYS A 172 7.36 -4.99 20.95
N CYS A 173 7.05 -5.66 19.84
CA CYS A 173 7.93 -5.82 18.71
C CYS A 173 7.23 -5.45 17.40
N LEU A 174 8.03 -5.00 16.43
CA LEU A 174 7.59 -4.93 15.05
C LEU A 174 7.81 -6.29 14.41
N ALA A 175 6.74 -6.88 13.88
CA ALA A 175 6.80 -8.11 13.12
C ALA A 175 6.74 -7.80 11.62
N GLN A 176 7.66 -8.36 10.84
CA GLN A 176 7.68 -8.32 9.38
C GLN A 176 7.63 -9.75 8.84
N LEU A 177 6.50 -10.10 8.25
CA LEU A 177 6.32 -11.33 7.50
C LEU A 177 6.79 -11.12 6.06
N ARG A 178 7.73 -11.94 5.60
CA ARG A 178 8.24 -12.01 4.23
C ARG A 178 7.96 -13.40 3.65
N GLU A 179 8.20 -13.56 2.36
CA GLU A 179 8.06 -14.86 1.73
C GLU A 179 9.10 -15.82 2.32
N GLY A 180 8.62 -16.81 3.08
CA GLY A 180 9.48 -17.82 3.70
C GLY A 180 10.13 -17.44 5.03
N GLU A 181 9.87 -16.25 5.60
CA GLU A 181 10.41 -15.86 6.92
C GLU A 181 9.53 -14.85 7.69
N LEU A 182 9.63 -14.86 9.02
CA LEU A 182 9.05 -13.88 9.93
C LEU A 182 10.16 -13.25 10.77
N ALA A 183 10.40 -11.95 10.60
CA ALA A 183 11.38 -11.19 11.38
C ALA A 183 10.69 -10.37 12.48
N LEU A 184 11.22 -10.42 13.70
CA LEU A 184 10.75 -9.70 14.88
C LEU A 184 11.83 -8.69 15.33
N TYR A 185 11.45 -7.43 15.47
CA TYR A 185 12.34 -6.34 15.89
C TYR A 185 11.87 -5.72 17.20
N GLY A 186 12.73 -5.67 18.22
CA GLY A 186 12.48 -4.88 19.43
C GLY A 186 12.42 -3.39 19.11
N LEU A 187 11.45 -2.66 19.68
CA LEU A 187 11.38 -1.20 19.51
C LEU A 187 12.65 -0.55 20.10
N GLY A 188 13.52 -0.03 19.22
CA GLY A 188 14.72 0.73 19.61
C GLY A 188 16.06 0.02 19.42
N THR A 189 16.08 -1.20 18.87
CA THR A 189 17.33 -1.93 18.57
C THR A 189 17.36 -2.43 17.12
N ALA A 190 18.49 -2.23 16.45
CA ALA A 190 18.90 -3.00 15.28
C ALA A 190 20.15 -3.79 15.72
N PRO A 191 20.25 -5.11 15.45
CA PRO A 191 19.53 -5.94 14.47
C PRO A 191 18.24 -6.62 14.98
N ALA A 192 17.56 -7.40 14.10
CA ALA A 192 16.35 -8.16 14.42
C ALA A 192 16.56 -9.06 15.65
N THR A 193 15.61 -9.03 16.58
CA THR A 193 15.64 -9.83 17.81
C THR A 193 15.47 -11.31 17.51
N ALA A 194 14.69 -11.65 16.49
CA ALA A 194 14.59 -13.01 15.97
C ALA A 194 14.19 -12.99 14.49
N THR A 195 14.76 -13.90 13.68
CA THR A 195 14.32 -14.18 12.31
C THR A 195 13.95 -15.65 12.22
N ILE A 196 12.68 -15.91 11.93
CA ILE A 196 12.10 -17.25 11.97
C ILE A 196 11.85 -17.73 10.53
N PRO A 197 12.55 -18.75 10.03
CA PRO A 197 12.32 -19.28 8.70
C PRO A 197 11.02 -20.11 8.66
N LEU A 198 10.11 -19.73 7.76
CA LEU A 198 8.82 -20.38 7.53
C LEU A 198 8.85 -21.40 6.38
N ALA A 199 9.83 -21.30 5.47
CA ALA A 199 9.92 -22.12 4.26
C ALA A 199 10.27 -23.61 4.51
N ALA A 200 10.70 -23.98 5.73
CA ALA A 200 11.25 -25.31 6.00
C ALA A 200 10.22 -26.39 6.40
N GLY A 201 8.91 -26.13 6.28
CA GLY A 201 7.85 -27.12 6.57
C GLY A 201 7.73 -27.55 8.04
N ASN A 202 8.57 -27.01 8.93
CA ASN A 202 8.66 -27.37 10.34
C ASN A 202 8.08 -26.29 11.26
N VAL A 203 7.11 -25.51 10.74
CA VAL A 203 6.48 -24.42 11.49
C VAL A 203 5.01 -24.73 11.71
N GLY A 204 4.62 -24.89 12.97
CA GLY A 204 3.24 -25.07 13.39
C GLY A 204 2.68 -23.76 13.95
N VAL A 205 1.44 -23.42 13.59
CA VAL A 205 0.72 -22.30 14.20
C VAL A 205 -0.43 -22.86 15.00
N SER A 206 -0.42 -22.62 16.32
CA SER A 206 -1.57 -22.94 17.18
C SER A 206 -2.27 -21.65 17.59
N ARG A 207 -3.59 -21.65 17.55
CA ARG A 207 -4.41 -20.54 18.02
C ARG A 207 -5.41 -21.07 19.02
N ASP A 208 -5.46 -20.43 20.18
CA ASP A 208 -6.44 -20.80 21.19
C ASP A 208 -7.79 -20.15 20.87
N SER A 209 -8.86 -20.95 20.85
CA SER A 209 -10.18 -20.53 20.39
C SER A 209 -10.82 -19.59 21.41
N GLY A 210 -10.63 -18.28 21.24
CA GLY A 210 -11.20 -17.24 22.09
C GLY A 210 -10.26 -16.07 22.37
N CYS A 211 -8.97 -16.20 22.08
CA CYS A 211 -7.97 -15.14 22.25
C CYS A 211 -7.48 -14.56 20.92
N SER A 212 -7.01 -13.32 20.97
CA SER A 212 -6.28 -12.65 19.87
C SER A 212 -4.80 -13.06 19.80
N THR A 213 -4.43 -14.14 20.48
CA THR A 213 -3.06 -14.65 20.60
C THR A 213 -2.89 -15.88 19.72
N PHE A 214 -1.69 -16.05 19.15
CA PHE A 214 -1.27 -17.26 18.45
C PHE A 214 0.13 -17.62 18.91
N SER A 215 0.48 -18.90 18.81
CA SER A 215 1.82 -19.39 19.12
C SER A 215 2.43 -20.02 17.88
N LEU A 216 3.72 -19.79 17.70
CA LEU A 216 4.51 -20.27 16.59
C LEU A 216 5.51 -21.30 17.11
N HIS A 217 5.37 -22.54 16.64
CA HIS A 217 6.22 -23.66 17.01
C HIS A 217 7.22 -23.89 15.89
N THR A 218 8.50 -23.80 16.22
CA THR A 218 9.60 -24.26 15.36
C THR A 218 10.28 -25.46 16.01
N ARG A 219 11.18 -26.14 15.28
CA ARG A 219 11.90 -27.31 15.81
C ARG A 219 12.64 -27.03 17.12
N ASP A 220 13.20 -25.82 17.24
CA ASP A 220 14.13 -25.48 18.32
C ASP A 220 13.55 -24.43 19.30
N HIS A 221 12.49 -23.71 18.91
CA HIS A 221 11.97 -22.57 19.66
C HIS A 221 10.44 -22.47 19.61
N HIS A 222 9.86 -22.03 20.73
CA HIS A 222 8.43 -21.72 20.88
C HIS A 222 8.27 -20.21 21.08
N TYR A 223 7.47 -19.58 20.22
CA TYR A 223 7.18 -18.14 20.23
C TYR A 223 5.70 -17.86 20.44
#